data_AF-A0A1V1NT09-F1
#
_entry.id   AF-A0A1V1NT09-F1
#
_cell.length_a   1.000
_cell.length_b   1.000
_cell.length_c   1.000
_cell.angle_alpha   90.00
_cell.angle_beta   90.00
_cell.angle_gamma   90.00
#
_symmetry.space_group_name_H-M   'P 1'
#
loop_
_entity.id
_entity.type
_entity.pdbx_description
1 polymer ?
#
loop_
_entity_poly.entity_id
_entity_poly.type
_entity_poly.pdbx_seq_one_letter_code
_entity_poly.pdbx_strand_id
1 'polypeptide(L)'
;MRTFHSYGPVDTEEHYYVGRKKLVDQCTSQLVGNFEKVGHYFTIWGARQTGKTWLYRQSLEKIKSQYGDQFIVGEISMQEIVLENNEDATDIFFSRFLRMLKKRILYSNQWY
;
A
#
# COMPACT_ATOMS: atom_id res chain seq x y z
N MET A 1 21.91 14.42 -13.99
CA MET A 1 22.28 13.58 -12.83
C MET A 1 21.04 13.43 -11.98
N ARG A 2 20.67 12.21 -11.57
CA ARG A 2 19.47 12.00 -10.75
C ARG A 2 19.66 12.62 -9.36
N THR A 3 18.60 13.20 -8.78
CA THR A 3 18.66 13.93 -7.51
C THR A 3 18.23 13.06 -6.33
N PHE A 4 18.78 13.32 -5.15
CA PHE A 4 18.32 12.65 -3.95
C PHE A 4 16.97 13.24 -3.52
N HIS A 5 15.99 12.37 -3.28
CA HIS A 5 14.64 12.76 -2.91
C HIS A 5 14.19 11.96 -1.69
N SER A 6 13.83 12.67 -0.62
CA SER A 6 13.51 12.06 0.70
C SER A 6 12.03 12.14 1.08
N TYR A 7 11.21 12.87 0.32
CA TYR A 7 9.82 13.14 0.67
C TYR A 7 8.83 12.65 -0.39
N GLY A 8 8.09 11.57 -0.10
CA GLY A 8 7.05 11.07 -0.99
C GLY A 8 7.52 9.98 -1.96
N PRO A 9 6.69 9.62 -2.96
CA PRO A 9 7.02 8.57 -3.92
C PRO A 9 8.29 8.89 -4.71
N VAL A 10 9.09 7.85 -5.00
CA VAL A 10 10.32 7.98 -5.79
C VAL A 10 9.95 7.90 -7.26
N ASP A 11 10.12 9.00 -8.01
CA ASP A 11 10.18 9.00 -9.46
C ASP A 11 11.52 8.38 -9.92
N THR A 12 11.47 7.31 -10.71
CA THR A 12 12.68 6.59 -11.15
C THR A 12 13.43 7.27 -12.29
N GLU A 13 12.79 8.21 -13.00
CA GLU A 13 13.42 8.99 -14.07
C GLU A 13 14.22 10.16 -13.48
N GLU A 14 13.67 10.81 -12.47
CA GLU A 14 14.25 12.01 -11.84
C GLU A 14 15.10 11.73 -10.60
N HIS A 15 14.69 10.77 -9.76
CA HIS A 15 15.30 10.55 -8.44
C HIS A 15 16.29 9.38 -8.41
N TYR A 16 17.28 9.50 -7.53
CA TYR A 16 18.22 8.41 -7.25
C TYR A 16 17.45 7.20 -6.70
N TYR A 17 17.57 6.07 -7.40
CA TYR A 17 16.84 4.84 -7.10
C TYR A 17 17.74 3.62 -7.27
N VAL A 18 17.63 2.67 -6.35
CA VAL A 18 18.28 1.36 -6.43
C VAL A 18 17.25 0.29 -6.68
N GLY A 19 17.37 -0.41 -7.82
CA GLY A 19 16.49 -1.48 -8.24
C GLY A 19 16.40 -2.65 -7.27
N ARG A 20 15.41 -2.68 -6.37
CA ARG A 20 15.21 -3.79 -5.41
C ARG A 20 14.32 -4.91 -5.99
N LYS A 21 14.59 -5.34 -7.23
CA LYS A 21 13.75 -6.30 -7.98
C LYS A 21 13.43 -7.56 -7.17
N LYS A 22 14.45 -8.20 -6.59
CA LYS A 22 14.27 -9.42 -5.77
C LYS A 22 13.32 -9.20 -4.58
N LEU A 23 13.38 -8.04 -3.94
CA LEU A 23 12.53 -7.71 -2.79
C LEU A 23 11.08 -7.50 -3.25
N VAL A 24 10.88 -6.80 -4.38
CA VAL A 24 9.57 -6.60 -4.99
C VAL A 24 8.96 -7.93 -5.43
N ASP A 25 9.74 -8.78 -6.09
CA ASP A 25 9.27 -10.11 -6.52
C ASP A 25 8.84 -10.97 -5.33
N GLN A 26 9.64 -10.98 -4.26
CA GLN A 26 9.28 -11.69 -3.02
C GLN A 26 7.99 -11.15 -2.40
N CYS A 27 7.86 -9.83 -2.28
CA CYS A 27 6.65 -9.21 -1.72
C CYS A 27 5.42 -9.46 -2.60
N THR A 28 5.58 -9.46 -3.93
CA THR A 28 4.52 -9.77 -4.90
C THR A 28 4.04 -11.21 -4.71
N SER A 29 4.96 -12.18 -4.63
CA SER A 29 4.60 -13.58 -4.41
C SER A 29 3.87 -13.80 -3.08
N GLN A 30 4.25 -13.06 -2.03
CA GLN A 30 3.54 -13.10 -0.74
C GLN A 30 2.15 -12.43 -0.83
N LEU A 31 1.98 -11.36 -1.61
CA LEU A 31 0.66 -10.74 -1.78
C LEU A 31 -0.30 -11.61 -2.60
N VAL A 32 0.20 -12.24 -3.67
CA VAL A 32 -0.60 -13.15 -4.52
C VAL A 32 -0.91 -14.44 -3.78
N GLY A 33 0.06 -14.99 -3.04
CA GLY A 33 -0.10 -16.22 -2.30
C GLY A 33 -0.41 -17.43 -3.19
N ASN A 34 -1.17 -18.39 -2.63
CA ASN A 34 -1.67 -19.54 -3.37
C ASN A 34 -3.18 -19.40 -3.56
N PHE A 35 -3.63 -19.27 -4.81
CA PHE A 35 -5.05 -19.13 -5.17
C PHE A 35 -5.93 -20.29 -4.69
N GLU A 36 -5.37 -21.49 -4.54
CA GLU A 36 -6.10 -22.70 -4.15
C GLU A 36 -6.21 -22.88 -2.63
N LYS A 37 -5.51 -22.05 -1.84
CA LYS A 37 -5.52 -22.12 -0.38
C LYS A 37 -6.14 -20.86 0.22
N VAL A 38 -6.62 -20.99 1.47
CA VAL A 38 -7.12 -19.87 2.27
C VAL A 38 -6.06 -18.76 2.33
N GLY A 39 -6.53 -17.50 2.29
CA GLY A 39 -5.67 -16.32 2.36
C GLY A 39 -4.71 -16.33 3.56
N HIS A 40 -3.58 -15.65 3.42
CA HIS A 40 -2.57 -15.55 4.46
C HIS A 40 -2.20 -14.09 4.71
N TYR A 41 -1.65 -13.84 5.89
CA TYR A 41 -1.17 -12.53 6.29
C TYR A 41 0.34 -12.60 6.46
N PHE A 42 1.02 -11.54 6.05
CA PHE A 42 2.44 -11.34 6.33
C PHE A 42 2.68 -9.90 6.76
N THR A 43 3.79 -9.66 7.44
CA THR A 43 4.13 -8.35 7.98
C THR A 43 5.43 -7.85 7.38
N ILE A 44 5.45 -6.58 6.98
CA ILE A 44 6.66 -5.88 6.54
C ILE A 44 7.18 -5.05 7.72
N TRP A 45 8.31 -5.46 8.29
CA TRP A 45 8.97 -4.75 9.39
C TRP A 45 10.15 -3.91 8.91
N GLY A 46 10.42 -2.81 9.61
CA GLY A 46 11.58 -1.96 9.36
C GLY A 46 11.44 -0.55 9.93
N ALA A 47 12.56 0.12 10.18
CA ALA A 47 12.60 1.48 10.73
C ALA A 47 11.82 2.50 9.87
N ARG A 48 11.48 3.67 10.41
CA ARG A 48 10.83 4.74 9.63
C ARG A 48 11.67 5.09 8.40
N GLN A 49 11.00 5.51 7.31
CA GLN A 49 11.63 5.95 6.05
C GLN A 49 12.50 4.90 5.32
N THR A 50 12.40 3.61 5.64
CA THR A 50 13.13 2.54 4.92
C THR A 50 12.51 2.12 3.59
N GLY A 51 11.45 2.79 3.13
CA GLY A 51 10.78 2.47 1.87
C GLY A 51 9.81 1.29 1.93
N LYS A 52 9.27 0.95 3.11
CA LYS A 52 8.23 -0.10 3.26
C LYS A 52 7.00 0.20 2.41
N THR A 53 6.51 1.44 2.45
CA THR A 53 5.38 1.89 1.63
C THR A 53 5.69 1.79 0.14
N TRP A 54 6.92 2.15 -0.24
CA TRP A 54 7.38 2.03 -1.61
C TRP A 54 7.38 0.56 -2.06
N LEU A 55 7.88 -0.37 -1.23
CA LEU A 55 7.97 -1.79 -1.54
C LEU A 55 6.61 -2.42 -1.89
N TYR A 56 5.60 -2.27 -1.02
CA TYR A 56 4.30 -2.88 -1.30
C TYR A 56 3.62 -2.21 -2.50
N ARG A 57 3.74 -0.88 -2.68
CA ARG A 57 3.18 -0.17 -3.86
C ARG A 57 3.76 -0.66 -5.17
N GLN A 58 5.08 -0.85 -5.25
CA GLN A 58 5.72 -1.43 -6.45
C GLN A 58 5.24 -2.86 -6.71
N SER A 59 5.00 -3.62 -5.65
CA SER A 59 4.46 -4.98 -5.75
C SER A 59 3.01 -4.95 -6.27
N LEU A 60 2.19 -4.00 -5.83
CA LEU A 60 0.82 -3.79 -6.34
C LEU A 60 0.79 -3.41 -7.81
N GLU A 61 1.66 -2.49 -8.26
CA GLU A 61 1.80 -2.14 -9.68
C GLU A 61 2.19 -3.36 -10.52
N LYS A 62 3.12 -4.17 -10.01
CA LYS A 62 3.50 -5.44 -10.65
C LYS A 62 2.32 -6.41 -10.74
N ILE A 63 1.54 -6.56 -9.68
CA ILE A 63 0.33 -7.41 -9.68
C ILE A 63 -0.67 -6.91 -10.71
N LYS A 64 -0.96 -5.60 -10.74
CA LYS A 64 -1.87 -5.00 -11.71
C LYS A 64 -1.42 -5.24 -13.15
N SER A 65 -0.13 -5.08 -13.42
CA SER A 65 0.45 -5.35 -14.74
C SER A 65 0.41 -6.83 -15.14
N GLN A 66 0.55 -7.76 -14.20
CA GLN A 66 0.66 -9.20 -14.50
C GLN A 66 -0.69 -9.92 -14.50
N TYR A 67 -1.63 -9.50 -13.66
CA TYR A 67 -2.89 -10.21 -13.42
C TYR A 67 -4.13 -9.40 -13.83
N GLY A 68 -3.96 -8.14 -14.26
CA GLY A 68 -5.06 -7.27 -14.67
C GLY A 68 -6.08 -7.08 -13.55
N ASP A 69 -7.35 -7.30 -13.87
CA ASP A 69 -8.49 -7.08 -12.96
C ASP A 69 -8.81 -8.29 -12.07
N GLN A 70 -7.94 -9.30 -12.01
CA GLN A 70 -8.12 -10.47 -11.13
C GLN A 70 -8.07 -10.13 -9.64
N PHE A 71 -7.58 -8.94 -9.27
CA PHE A 71 -7.44 -8.50 -7.89
C PHE A 71 -8.13 -7.16 -7.63
N ILE A 72 -8.78 -7.07 -6.48
CA ILE A 72 -9.27 -5.80 -5.90
C ILE A 72 -8.33 -5.40 -4.77
N VAL A 73 -7.81 -4.17 -4.81
CA VAL A 73 -6.82 -3.68 -3.83
C VAL A 73 -7.45 -2.66 -2.87
N GLY A 74 -7.54 -3.02 -1.59
CA GLY A 74 -7.88 -2.13 -0.49
C GLY A 74 -6.63 -1.70 0.28
N GLU A 75 -6.41 -0.39 0.44
CA GLU A 75 -5.39 0.18 1.32
C GLU A 75 -6.07 0.86 2.50
N ILE A 76 -5.67 0.50 3.73
CA ILE A 76 -6.17 1.10 4.97
C ILE A 76 -4.97 1.67 5.72
N SER A 77 -5.03 2.96 6.03
CA SER A 77 -4.02 3.63 6.86
C SER A 77 -4.54 3.73 8.29
N MET A 78 -3.83 3.11 9.23
CA MET A 78 -4.14 3.21 10.66
C MET A 78 -3.57 4.50 11.29
N GLN A 79 -2.80 5.31 10.54
CA GLN A 79 -2.23 6.56 11.07
C GLN A 79 -3.30 7.56 11.50
N GLU A 80 -4.47 7.54 10.85
CA GLU A 80 -5.58 8.41 11.17
C GLU A 80 -6.46 7.87 12.30
N ILE A 81 -6.13 6.72 12.90
CA ILE A 81 -6.90 6.11 13.98
C ILE A 81 -6.20 6.40 15.31
N VAL A 82 -6.42 7.61 15.82
CA VAL A 82 -6.16 7.94 17.23
C VAL A 82 -7.31 7.36 18.05
N LEU A 83 -6.98 6.43 18.95
CA LEU A 83 -7.91 5.86 19.93
C LEU A 83 -7.75 6.66 21.24
N GLU A 84 -8.82 7.33 21.68
CA GLU A 84 -8.88 7.90 23.03
C GLU A 84 -9.41 6.85 24.01
N ASN A 85 -8.97 6.91 25.28
CA ASN A 85 -9.15 5.83 26.27
C ASN A 85 -10.61 5.44 26.61
N ASN A 86 -11.61 6.19 26.12
CA ASN A 86 -13.03 6.00 26.43
C ASN A 86 -13.92 5.75 25.20
N GLU A 87 -13.36 5.56 24.02
CA GLU A 87 -14.13 5.33 22.80
C GLU A 87 -14.10 3.85 22.37
N ASP A 88 -15.20 3.35 21.80
CA ASP A 88 -15.23 2.00 21.22
C ASP A 88 -14.36 1.98 19.96
N ALA A 89 -13.20 1.31 20.06
CA ALA A 89 -12.23 1.20 18.97
C ALA A 89 -12.85 0.63 17.68
N THR A 90 -13.88 -0.21 17.80
CA THR A 90 -14.61 -0.81 16.68
C THR A 90 -15.42 0.25 15.94
N ASP A 91 -16.17 1.08 16.67
CA ASP A 91 -17.01 2.12 16.08
C ASP A 91 -16.17 3.23 15.44
N ILE A 92 -15.07 3.62 16.07
CA ILE A 92 -14.11 4.58 15.51
C ILE A 92 -13.49 4.01 14.22
N PHE A 93 -13.07 2.75 14.25
CA PHE A 93 -12.48 2.09 13.09
C PHE A 93 -13.47 2.07 11.93
N PHE A 94 -14.70 1.58 12.14
CA PHE A 94 -15.68 1.45 11.07
C PHE A 94 -16.15 2.81 10.55
N SER A 95 -16.41 3.78 11.42
CA SER A 95 -16.81 5.14 10.99
C SER A 95 -15.74 5.81 10.13
N ARG A 96 -14.45 5.69 10.52
CA ARG A 96 -13.32 6.24 9.74
C ARG A 96 -13.04 5.44 8.48
N PHE A 97 -13.10 4.12 8.53
CA PHE A 97 -12.96 3.23 7.37
C PHE A 97 -14.01 3.54 6.30
N LEU A 98 -15.29 3.67 6.69
CA LEU A 98 -16.37 4.06 5.78
C LEU A 98 -16.13 5.46 5.17
N ARG A 99 -15.59 6.40 5.95
CA ARG A 99 -15.20 7.73 5.44
C ARG A 99 -14.07 7.64 4.41
N MET A 100 -13.07 6.78 4.63
CA MET A 100 -11.98 6.55 3.68
C MET A 100 -12.49 5.96 2.36
N LEU A 101 -13.39 4.97 2.42
CA LEU A 101 -14.02 4.38 1.24
C LEU A 101 -14.82 5.44 0.45
N LYS A 102 -15.63 6.26 1.13
CA LYS A 102 -16.42 7.34 0.50
C LYS A 102 -15.53 8.36 -0.21
N LYS A 103 -14.43 8.80 0.40
CA LYS A 103 -13.48 9.72 -0.23
C LYS A 103 -12.89 9.11 -1.51
N ARG A 104 -12.46 7.85 -1.47
CA ARG A 104 -11.81 7.20 -2.63
C ARG A 104 -12.76 7.03 -3.82
N ILE A 105 -14.06 6.80 -3.57
CA ILE A 105 -15.10 6.71 -4.62
C ILE A 105 -15.46 8.09 -5.20
N LEU A 106 -15.42 9.15 -4.39
CA LEU A 106 -15.69 10.52 -4.85
C LEU A 106 -14.52 11.12 -5.64
N TYR A 107 -13.27 10.83 -5.25
CA TYR A 107 -12.07 11.35 -5.90
C TYR A 107 -11.55 10.49 -7.07
N SER A 108 -12.09 9.27 -7.30
CA SER A 108 -11.78 8.50 -8.50
C SER A 108 -12.37 9.09 -9.79
N ASN A 109 -13.27 10.09 -9.68
CA ASN A 109 -13.82 10.83 -10.82
C ASN A 109 -13.02 12.11 -11.18
N GLN A 110 -11.87 12.35 -10.55
CA GLN A 110 -11.02 13.53 -10.82
C GLN A 110 -9.62 13.19 -11.37
N TRP A 111 -9.38 11.92 -11.69
CA TRP A 111 -8.17 11.49 -12.41
C TRP A 111 -8.54 11.00 -13.81
N TYR A 112 -9.06 11.92 -14.61
CA TYR A 112 -9.04 11.91 -16.08
C TYR A 112 -8.66 13.31 -16.55
#